data_AF-A0A1D8JKP5-F1
#
_entry.id   AF-A0A1D8JKP5-F1
#
_cell.length_a   1.000
_cell.length_b   1.000
_cell.length_c   1.000
_cell.angle_alpha   90.00
_cell.angle_beta   90.00
_cell.angle_gamma   90.00
#
_symmetry.space_group_name_H-M   'P 1'
#
loop_
_entity.id
_entity.type
_entity.pdbx_description
1 polymer ?
#
loop_
_entity_poly.entity_id
_entity_poly.type
_entity_poly.pdbx_seq_one_letter_code
_entity_poly.pdbx_strand_id
1 'polypeptide(L)'
;MLGEGYLVYDREAAVHYANTWWDSYNPAYPKFDDDCTNYISQCLRAGGAPMWGSPNRLQGWWIGGGTWSLSWSTPHSLRWYLGTSKRGLTAKTVQSAEQLDLGDIIVYDFQNDGRYDHSTIVTAKDGDMPLVNAHTYNVRQRTWDYKDSYASTPNARYIFFKINDNFS
;
A
#
# COMPACT_ATOMS: atom_id res chain seq x y z
N MET A 1 31.92 12.07 -12.38
CA MET A 1 30.60 12.55 -11.91
C MET A 1 29.58 11.48 -12.29
N LEU A 2 29.13 10.68 -11.33
CA LEU A 2 28.06 9.71 -11.55
C LEU A 2 26.77 10.45 -11.19
N GLY A 3 25.88 10.64 -12.17
CA GLY A 3 24.59 11.29 -11.95
C GLY A 3 23.77 10.47 -10.95
N GLU A 4 23.20 11.13 -9.96
CA GLU A 4 22.26 10.51 -9.03
C GLU A 4 21.05 10.02 -9.84
N GLY A 5 20.95 8.70 -10.02
CA GLY A 5 19.83 8.10 -10.71
C GLY A 5 18.60 8.17 -9.82
N TYR A 6 17.69 9.10 -10.11
CA TYR A 6 16.37 9.13 -9.49
C TYR A 6 15.66 7.81 -9.75
N LEU A 7 15.19 7.15 -8.69
CA LEU A 7 14.30 6.01 -8.82
C LEU A 7 12.88 6.55 -9.00
N VAL A 8 12.20 6.08 -10.05
CA VAL A 8 10.86 6.56 -10.43
C VAL A 8 9.83 5.48 -10.11
N TYR A 9 8.69 5.90 -9.53
CA TYR A 9 7.55 5.03 -9.27
C TYR A 9 6.69 4.89 -10.53
N ASP A 10 6.66 3.68 -11.09
CA ASP A 10 5.78 3.31 -12.19
C ASP A 10 4.41 2.88 -11.64
N ARG A 11 3.47 3.84 -11.67
CA ARG A 11 2.09 3.64 -11.24
C ARG A 11 1.36 2.58 -12.07
N GLU A 12 1.62 2.53 -13.37
CA GLU A 12 0.97 1.57 -14.27
C GLU A 12 1.45 0.15 -13.95
N ALA A 13 2.73 -0.04 -13.69
CA ALA A 13 3.28 -1.32 -13.27
C ALA A 13 2.71 -1.78 -11.91
N ALA A 14 2.54 -0.87 -10.95
CA ALA A 14 1.90 -1.18 -9.67
C ALA A 14 0.44 -1.62 -9.85
N VAL A 15 -0.33 -0.90 -10.68
CA VAL A 15 -1.73 -1.25 -10.98
C VAL A 15 -1.83 -2.54 -11.79
N HIS A 16 -0.93 -2.75 -12.75
CA HIS A 16 -0.89 -3.99 -13.53
C HIS A 16 -0.64 -5.20 -12.62
N TYR A 17 0.32 -5.08 -11.69
CA TYR A 17 0.58 -6.11 -10.69
C TYR A 17 -0.66 -6.37 -9.84
N ALA A 18 -1.29 -5.32 -9.32
CA ALA A 18 -2.51 -5.42 -8.53
C ALA A 18 -3.64 -6.12 -9.29
N ASN A 19 -3.84 -5.79 -10.57
CA ASN A 19 -4.86 -6.44 -11.40
C ASN A 19 -4.51 -7.88 -11.78
N THR A 20 -3.24 -8.25 -11.78
CA THR A 20 -2.80 -9.63 -12.09
C THR A 20 -3.03 -10.56 -10.91
N TRP A 21 -2.72 -10.09 -9.70
CA TRP A 21 -2.72 -10.92 -8.51
C TRP A 21 -3.94 -10.71 -7.60
N TRP A 22 -4.96 -9.96 -8.01
CA TRP A 22 -6.09 -9.62 -7.14
C TRP A 22 -6.84 -10.83 -6.53
N ASP A 23 -6.83 -11.99 -7.20
CA ASP A 23 -7.52 -13.22 -6.80
C ASP A 23 -6.57 -14.40 -6.54
N SER A 24 -5.26 -14.17 -6.54
CA SER A 24 -4.25 -15.22 -6.43
C SER A 24 -2.99 -14.72 -5.73
N TYR A 25 -2.07 -15.62 -5.36
CA TYR A 25 -0.86 -15.26 -4.62
C TYR A 25 0.37 -15.44 -5.49
N ASN A 26 1.22 -14.41 -5.56
CA ASN A 26 2.48 -14.52 -6.27
C ASN A 26 3.44 -15.46 -5.52
N PRO A 27 3.87 -16.60 -6.11
CA PRO A 27 4.73 -17.57 -5.45
C PRO A 27 6.14 -17.05 -5.13
N ALA A 28 6.54 -15.89 -5.67
CA ALA A 28 7.80 -15.24 -5.31
C ALA A 28 7.79 -14.60 -3.92
N TYR A 29 6.64 -14.51 -3.26
CA TYR A 29 6.46 -13.87 -1.97
C TYR A 29 5.84 -14.83 -0.93
N PRO A 30 6.11 -14.63 0.36
CA PRO A 30 5.40 -15.35 1.41
C PRO A 30 3.91 -15.03 1.35
N LYS A 31 3.08 -16.04 1.65
CA LYS A 31 1.65 -15.90 1.83
C LYS A 31 1.34 -15.70 3.32
N PHE A 32 0.43 -14.80 3.63
CA PHE A 32 -0.10 -14.58 4.97
C PHE A 32 -1.60 -14.90 5.03
N ASP A 33 -2.12 -15.14 6.23
CA ASP A 33 -3.57 -15.22 6.46
C ASP A 33 -4.18 -13.81 6.32
N ASP A 34 -3.61 -12.83 7.02
CA ASP A 34 -3.89 -11.40 6.83
C ASP A 34 -2.93 -10.79 5.80
N ASP A 35 -3.27 -10.94 4.52
CA ASP A 35 -2.34 -10.66 3.41
C ASP A 35 -2.43 -9.25 2.83
N CYS A 36 -3.38 -8.41 3.29
CA CYS A 36 -3.63 -7.09 2.69
C CYS A 36 -2.33 -6.28 2.47
N THR A 37 -1.53 -6.05 3.51
CA THR A 37 -0.32 -5.22 3.40
C THR A 37 0.81 -5.89 2.64
N ASN A 38 0.94 -7.21 2.71
CA ASN A 38 1.93 -7.94 1.91
C ASN A 38 1.63 -7.78 0.42
N TYR A 39 0.37 -7.95 0.01
CA TYR A 39 -0.08 -7.69 -1.36
C TYR A 39 0.15 -6.23 -1.78
N ILE A 40 -0.20 -5.24 -0.94
CA ILE A 40 0.07 -3.83 -1.24
C ILE A 40 1.58 -3.57 -1.40
N SER A 41 2.41 -4.14 -0.54
CA SER A 41 3.86 -3.99 -0.64
C SER A 41 4.41 -4.62 -1.92
N GLN A 42 3.86 -5.74 -2.37
CA GLN A 42 4.22 -6.32 -3.66
C GLN A 42 3.84 -5.40 -4.83
N CYS A 43 2.66 -4.77 -4.80
CA CYS A 43 2.25 -3.80 -5.82
C CYS A 43 3.18 -2.58 -5.86
N LEU A 44 3.51 -2.01 -4.69
CA LEU A 44 4.46 -0.90 -4.57
C LEU A 44 5.84 -1.26 -5.10
N ARG A 45 6.33 -2.47 -4.76
CA ARG A 45 7.62 -2.97 -5.25
C ARG A 45 7.62 -3.21 -6.76
N ALA A 46 6.51 -3.71 -7.31
CA ALA A 46 6.35 -3.89 -8.75
C ALA A 46 6.36 -2.55 -9.50
N GLY A 47 5.84 -1.48 -8.88
CA GLY A 47 5.99 -0.11 -9.37
C GLY A 47 7.38 0.50 -9.16
N GLY A 48 8.38 -0.26 -8.70
CA GLY A 48 9.75 0.24 -8.56
C GLY A 48 10.05 1.01 -7.27
N ALA A 49 9.14 0.98 -6.28
CA ALA A 49 9.40 1.62 -4.99
C ALA A 49 10.67 1.04 -4.31
N PRO A 50 11.62 1.89 -3.88
CA PRO A 50 12.86 1.42 -3.28
C PRO A 50 12.66 0.91 -1.86
N MET A 51 13.16 -0.31 -1.62
CA MET A 51 13.24 -0.88 -0.28
C MET A 51 14.39 -0.26 0.51
N TRP A 52 14.20 -0.12 1.83
CA TRP A 52 15.23 0.36 2.74
C TRP A 52 15.00 -0.18 4.16
N GLY A 53 16.06 -0.30 4.97
CA GLY A 53 15.99 -0.62 6.41
C GLY A 53 16.34 -2.07 6.79
N SER A 54 16.63 -2.93 5.80
CA SER A 54 17.09 -4.30 6.04
C SER A 54 18.42 -4.33 6.81
N PRO A 55 18.63 -5.29 7.75
CA PRO A 55 17.76 -6.42 8.11
C PRO A 55 16.91 -6.18 9.37
N ASN A 56 16.78 -4.94 9.87
CA ASN A 56 16.02 -4.69 11.08
C ASN A 56 14.50 -4.73 10.81
N ARG A 57 13.79 -5.68 11.43
CA ARG A 57 12.35 -5.86 11.22
C ARG A 57 11.49 -4.67 11.68
N LEU A 58 11.99 -3.86 12.60
CA LEU A 58 11.29 -2.67 13.11
C LEU A 58 11.61 -1.40 12.29
N GLN A 59 12.45 -1.50 11.25
CA GLN A 59 12.93 -0.35 10.49
C GLN A 59 12.64 -0.46 9.00
N GLY A 60 12.27 0.67 8.43
CA GLY A 60 12.12 0.84 6.99
C GLY A 60 10.95 0.09 6.40
N TRP A 61 11.06 -0.26 5.13
CA TRP A 61 10.10 -1.05 4.35
C TRP A 61 10.88 -1.93 3.39
N TRP A 62 10.85 -3.25 3.63
CA TRP A 62 11.67 -4.19 2.87
C TRP A 62 11.24 -5.65 3.07
N ILE A 63 11.55 -6.49 2.08
CA ILE A 63 11.54 -7.95 2.15
C ILE A 63 12.82 -8.49 1.49
N GLY A 64 13.37 -9.57 2.04
CA GLY A 64 14.55 -10.23 1.48
C GLY A 64 15.18 -11.24 2.44
N GLY A 65 15.98 -12.16 1.91
CA GLY A 65 16.72 -13.15 2.73
C GLY A 65 15.82 -14.04 3.61
N GLY A 66 14.59 -14.30 3.17
CA GLY A 66 13.61 -15.09 3.95
C GLY A 66 12.93 -14.35 5.11
N THR A 67 13.09 -13.01 5.20
CA THR A 67 12.45 -12.19 6.24
C THR A 67 12.00 -10.81 5.71
N TRP A 68 11.32 -10.01 6.52
CA TRP A 68 10.70 -8.73 6.14
C TRP A 68 10.50 -7.78 7.34
N SER A 69 10.35 -6.48 7.05
CA SER A 69 9.95 -5.47 8.03
C SER A 69 8.48 -5.58 8.42
N LEU A 70 8.10 -5.12 9.62
CA LEU A 70 6.69 -5.08 10.03
C LEU A 70 5.83 -4.24 9.09
N SER A 71 6.38 -3.15 8.56
CA SER A 71 5.73 -2.29 7.56
C SER A 71 5.48 -2.96 6.21
N TRP A 72 6.20 -4.04 5.88
CA TRP A 72 5.95 -4.82 4.68
C TRP A 72 4.67 -5.64 4.79
N SER A 73 4.36 -6.14 5.99
CA SER A 73 3.32 -7.15 6.19
C SER A 73 2.17 -6.74 7.10
N THR A 74 2.19 -5.55 7.73
CA THR A 74 1.11 -5.12 8.63
C THR A 74 0.65 -3.68 8.36
N PRO A 75 -0.67 -3.42 8.36
CA PRO A 75 -1.22 -2.13 7.95
C PRO A 75 -0.88 -1.03 8.95
N HIS A 76 -0.90 -1.35 10.25
CA HIS A 76 -0.51 -0.41 11.31
C HIS A 76 0.96 0.03 11.21
N SER A 77 1.88 -0.86 10.85
CA SER A 77 3.28 -0.45 10.64
C SER A 77 3.47 0.25 9.30
N LEU A 78 2.76 -0.15 8.24
CA LEU A 78 2.83 0.51 6.94
C LEU A 78 2.39 1.99 7.04
N ARG A 79 1.28 2.29 7.71
CA ARG A 79 0.81 3.69 7.83
C ARG A 79 1.79 4.59 8.58
N TRP A 80 2.46 4.07 9.61
CA TRP A 80 3.51 4.82 10.30
C TRP A 80 4.70 5.06 9.40
N TYR A 81 5.13 4.03 8.66
CA TYR A 81 6.21 4.17 7.70
C TYR A 81 5.88 5.22 6.62
N LEU A 82 4.75 5.09 5.93
CA LEU A 82 4.34 6.03 4.87
C LEU A 82 4.16 7.45 5.40
N GLY A 83 3.65 7.62 6.62
CA GLY A 83 3.45 8.94 7.23
C GLY A 83 4.73 9.64 7.69
N THR A 84 5.85 8.93 7.82
CA THR A 84 7.08 9.48 8.42
C THR A 84 8.33 9.31 7.56
N SER A 85 8.33 8.38 6.60
CA SER A 85 9.49 8.05 5.79
C SER A 85 10.02 9.25 5.02
N LYS A 86 11.36 9.38 5.02
CA LYS A 86 12.13 10.36 4.24
C LYS A 86 13.15 9.69 3.33
N ARG A 87 13.13 8.35 3.24
CA ARG A 87 14.10 7.56 2.49
C ARG A 87 13.47 6.28 1.96
N GLY A 88 13.83 5.89 0.74
CA GLY A 88 13.22 4.77 0.05
C GLY A 88 11.81 5.15 -0.41
N LEU A 89 10.86 4.24 -0.26
CA LEU A 89 9.44 4.54 -0.46
C LEU A 89 9.01 5.71 0.44
N THR A 90 8.46 6.75 -0.19
CA THR A 90 7.92 7.93 0.49
C THR A 90 6.55 8.29 -0.06
N ALA A 91 5.75 8.94 0.77
CA ALA A 91 4.40 9.39 0.41
C ALA A 91 4.09 10.72 1.11
N LYS A 92 3.02 11.36 0.68
CA LYS A 92 2.39 12.47 1.39
C LYS A 92 0.94 12.11 1.71
N THR A 93 0.43 12.63 2.82
CA THR A 93 -0.97 12.50 3.15
C THR A 93 -1.78 13.56 2.41
N VAL A 94 -2.91 13.16 1.83
CA VAL A 94 -3.91 14.06 1.23
C VAL A 94 -5.20 14.05 2.04
N GLN A 95 -6.04 15.07 1.86
CA GLN A 95 -7.21 15.29 2.72
C GLN A 95 -8.44 14.46 2.32
N SER A 96 -8.49 14.00 1.07
CA SER A 96 -9.66 13.31 0.53
C SER A 96 -9.27 12.25 -0.50
N ALA A 97 -10.14 11.26 -0.72
CA ALA A 97 -9.87 10.13 -1.60
C ALA A 97 -9.75 10.56 -3.07
N GLU A 98 -10.46 11.61 -3.48
CA GLU A 98 -10.49 12.13 -4.85
C GLU A 98 -9.11 12.63 -5.32
N GLN A 99 -8.26 13.03 -4.38
CA GLN A 99 -6.89 13.49 -4.63
C GLN A 99 -5.92 12.35 -4.93
N LEU A 100 -6.35 11.10 -4.75
CA LEU A 100 -5.54 9.93 -5.04
C LEU A 100 -5.54 9.62 -6.54
N ASP A 101 -4.38 9.16 -6.98
CA ASP A 101 -4.12 8.65 -8.31
C ASP A 101 -3.93 7.13 -8.28
N LEU A 102 -3.87 6.53 -9.47
CA LEU A 102 -3.51 5.12 -9.62
C LEU A 102 -2.20 4.79 -8.91
N GLY A 103 -2.16 3.68 -8.18
CA GLY A 103 -1.02 3.24 -7.39
C GLY A 103 -0.94 3.86 -5.98
N ASP A 104 -1.82 4.80 -5.64
CA ASP A 104 -1.88 5.36 -4.29
C ASP A 104 -2.54 4.41 -3.28
N ILE A 105 -2.28 4.62 -1.99
CA ILE A 105 -2.63 3.70 -0.92
C ILE A 105 -3.65 4.32 0.02
N ILE A 106 -4.61 3.52 0.46
CA ILE A 106 -5.53 3.87 1.54
C ILE A 106 -5.29 2.90 2.70
N VAL A 107 -5.19 3.43 3.92
CA VAL A 107 -5.12 2.61 5.14
C VAL A 107 -6.32 2.91 6.03
N TYR A 108 -6.94 1.86 6.55
CA TYR A 108 -8.23 1.88 7.25
C TYR A 108 -8.04 1.52 8.71
N ASP A 109 -8.69 2.28 9.59
CA ASP A 109 -9.00 1.92 10.97
C ASP A 109 -10.52 1.78 11.03
N PHE A 110 -11.00 0.54 10.90
CA PHE A 110 -12.42 0.28 10.63
C PHE A 110 -13.31 0.53 11.85
N GLN A 111 -12.76 0.31 13.04
CA GLN A 111 -13.45 0.47 14.32
C GLN A 111 -13.15 1.82 15.00
N ASN A 112 -12.20 2.59 14.47
CA ASN A 112 -11.72 3.84 15.07
C ASN A 112 -11.19 3.62 16.51
N ASP A 113 -10.43 2.55 16.71
CA ASP A 113 -9.78 2.22 17.99
C ASP A 113 -8.30 2.65 18.04
N GLY A 114 -7.81 3.27 16.95
CA GLY A 114 -6.43 3.71 16.79
C GLY A 114 -5.52 2.64 16.18
N ARG A 115 -6.02 1.42 15.94
CA ARG A 115 -5.34 0.37 15.23
C ARG A 115 -5.81 0.36 13.78
N TYR A 116 -4.86 0.52 12.86
CA TYR A 116 -5.14 0.36 11.43
C TYR A 116 -5.09 -1.11 11.03
N ASP A 117 -6.16 -1.59 10.42
CA ASP A 117 -6.45 -3.01 10.21
C ASP A 117 -6.33 -3.44 8.76
N HIS A 118 -6.43 -2.49 7.84
CA HIS A 118 -6.49 -2.82 6.42
C HIS A 118 -5.76 -1.79 5.57
N SER A 119 -5.28 -2.24 4.40
CA SER A 119 -4.60 -1.42 3.42
C SER A 119 -4.99 -1.85 2.02
N THR A 120 -5.26 -0.88 1.14
CA THR A 120 -5.70 -1.09 -0.23
C THR A 120 -4.90 -0.23 -1.20
N ILE A 121 -4.92 -0.57 -2.49
CA ILE A 121 -4.29 0.21 -3.57
C ILE A 121 -5.34 0.67 -4.57
N VAL A 122 -5.24 1.93 -5.00
CA VAL A 122 -6.10 2.53 -6.04
C VAL A 122 -5.70 1.96 -7.41
N THR A 123 -6.62 1.28 -8.07
CA THR A 123 -6.39 0.60 -9.36
C THR A 123 -7.28 1.09 -10.49
N ALA A 124 -8.33 1.84 -10.17
CA ALA A 124 -9.18 2.53 -11.12
C ALA A 124 -9.85 3.74 -10.46
N LYS A 125 -10.57 4.55 -11.23
CA LYS A 125 -11.44 5.61 -10.74
C LYS A 125 -12.78 5.55 -11.47
N ASP A 126 -13.86 5.81 -10.74
CA ASP A 126 -15.18 6.12 -11.29
C ASP A 126 -15.42 7.63 -11.15
N GLY A 127 -15.22 8.37 -12.23
CA GLY A 127 -15.00 9.81 -12.17
C GLY A 127 -13.76 10.13 -11.31
N ASP A 128 -13.94 10.93 -10.27
CA ASP A 128 -12.87 11.24 -9.31
C ASP A 128 -12.76 10.23 -8.16
N MET A 129 -13.72 9.31 -8.03
CA MET A 129 -13.79 8.41 -6.88
C MET A 129 -12.90 7.18 -7.10
N PRO A 130 -11.95 6.90 -6.20
CA PRO A 130 -11.08 5.73 -6.33
C PRO A 130 -11.84 4.40 -6.23
N LEU A 131 -11.39 3.45 -7.04
CA LEU A 131 -11.70 2.03 -6.92
C LEU A 131 -10.42 1.28 -6.54
N VAL A 132 -10.55 0.34 -5.61
CA VAL A 132 -9.40 -0.30 -4.96
C VAL A 132 -9.38 -1.82 -5.13
N ASN A 133 -8.16 -2.37 -5.17
CA ASN A 133 -7.91 -3.79 -5.00
C ASN A 133 -7.31 -4.04 -3.60
N ALA A 134 -7.58 -5.23 -3.04
CA ALA A 134 -7.03 -5.66 -1.76
C ALA A 134 -7.05 -7.18 -1.61
N HIS A 135 -6.31 -7.65 -0.60
CA HIS A 135 -6.22 -9.05 -0.16
C HIS A 135 -6.83 -9.24 1.25
N THR A 136 -6.60 -10.40 1.88
CA THR A 136 -7.32 -10.97 3.04
C THR A 136 -8.70 -11.48 2.64
N TYR A 137 -9.51 -10.60 2.05
CA TYR A 137 -10.60 -10.98 1.18
C TYR A 137 -10.32 -10.36 -0.18
N ASN A 138 -10.18 -11.21 -1.19
CA ASN A 138 -9.78 -10.79 -2.53
C ASN A 138 -10.86 -9.86 -3.09
N VAL A 139 -10.48 -8.60 -3.33
CA VAL A 139 -11.35 -7.61 -3.96
C VAL A 139 -10.66 -6.97 -5.16
N ARG A 140 -11.47 -6.67 -6.17
CA ARG A 140 -11.04 -5.95 -7.36
C ARG A 140 -11.99 -4.81 -7.64
N GLN A 141 -11.44 -3.61 -7.83
CA GLN A 141 -12.16 -2.39 -8.20
C GLN A 141 -13.40 -2.13 -7.33
N ARG A 142 -13.28 -2.35 -6.01
CA ARG A 142 -14.30 -2.00 -5.02
C ARG A 142 -14.30 -0.50 -4.76
N THR A 143 -15.43 0.09 -4.38
CA THR A 143 -15.45 1.48 -3.89
C THR A 143 -14.53 1.66 -2.70
N TRP A 144 -13.72 2.73 -2.72
CA TRP A 144 -12.67 2.95 -1.72
C TRP A 144 -13.16 3.03 -0.28
N ASP A 145 -14.40 3.45 -0.05
CA ASP A 145 -14.93 3.75 1.28
C ASP A 145 -15.23 2.49 2.10
N TYR A 146 -15.27 1.32 1.47
CA TYR A 146 -15.38 0.01 2.14
C TYR A 146 -16.58 -0.12 3.10
N LYS A 147 -17.61 0.73 2.96
CA LYS A 147 -18.76 0.79 3.88
C LYS A 147 -19.61 -0.49 3.90
N ASP A 148 -19.54 -1.26 2.82
CA ASP A 148 -20.20 -2.55 2.65
C ASP A 148 -19.39 -3.72 3.25
N SER A 149 -18.24 -3.44 3.89
CA SER A 149 -17.45 -4.46 4.60
C SER A 149 -18.04 -4.76 5.97
N TYR A 150 -18.11 -6.05 6.32
CA TYR A 150 -18.57 -6.49 7.65
C TYR A 150 -17.68 -5.97 8.79
N ALA A 151 -16.42 -5.63 8.50
CA ALA A 151 -15.48 -5.07 9.47
C ALA A 151 -15.70 -3.58 9.69
N SER A 152 -16.29 -2.87 8.72
CA SER A 152 -16.42 -1.41 8.76
C SER A 152 -17.51 -0.96 9.73
N THR A 153 -17.22 0.08 10.49
CA THR A 153 -18.22 0.79 11.31
C THR A 153 -18.53 2.17 10.72
N PRO A 154 -19.63 2.83 11.10
CA PRO A 154 -19.90 4.22 10.70
C PRO A 154 -18.80 5.22 11.13
N ASN A 155 -17.95 4.84 12.09
CA ASN A 155 -16.89 5.69 12.62
C ASN A 155 -15.53 5.45 11.96
N ALA A 156 -15.45 4.56 10.95
CA ALA A 156 -14.21 4.20 10.29
C ALA A 156 -13.39 5.42 9.87
N ARG A 157 -12.08 5.35 10.07
CA ARG A 157 -11.10 6.37 9.68
C ARG A 157 -10.21 5.85 8.57
N TYR A 158 -9.77 6.79 7.75
CA TYR A 158 -8.95 6.54 6.58
C TYR A 158 -7.75 7.47 6.61
N ILE A 159 -6.59 6.97 6.17
CA ILE A 159 -5.47 7.81 5.75
C ILE A 159 -5.25 7.59 4.26
N PHE A 160 -5.21 8.69 3.51
CA PHE A 160 -4.98 8.71 2.08
C PHE A 160 -3.51 9.05 1.81
N PHE A 161 -2.74 8.08 1.30
CA PHE A 161 -1.34 8.24 0.99
C PHE A 161 -1.13 8.36 -0.52
N LYS A 162 -0.72 9.55 -0.95
CA LYS A 162 -0.23 9.80 -2.31
C LYS A 162 1.24 9.45 -2.38
N ILE A 163 1.58 8.39 -3.10
CA ILE A 163 2.98 7.93 -3.26
C ILE A 163 3.75 8.96 -4.06
N ASN A 164 4.99 9.25 -3.67
CA ASN A 164 5.83 10.15 -4.45
C ASN A 164 6.37 9.44 -5.69
N ASP A 165 6.34 10.11 -6.84
CA ASP A 165 6.79 9.51 -8.10
C ASP A 165 8.31 9.44 -8.23
N ASN A 166 9.03 10.25 -7.45
CA ASN A 166 10.49 10.32 -7.48
C ASN A 166 11.03 10.09 -6.07
N PHE A 167 12.00 9.19 -5.98
CA PHE A 167 12.71 8.89 -4.74
C PHE A 167 14.15 9.41 -4.84
N SER A 168 14.54 10.20 -3.83
CA SER A 168 15.89 10.71 -3.61
C SER A 168 16.62 9.89 -2.55
#